data_AF-A0A838IA16-F1
#
_entry.id   AF-A0A838IA16-F1
#
_cell.length_a   1.000
_cell.length_b   1.000
_cell.length_c   1.000
_cell.angle_alpha   90.00
_cell.angle_beta   90.00
_cell.angle_gamma   90.00
#
_symmetry.space_group_name_H-M   'P 1'
#
loop_
_entity.id
_entity.type
_entity.pdbx_description
1 polymer ?
#
loop_
_entity_poly.entity_id
_entity_poly.type
_entity_poly.pdbx_seq_one_letter_code
_entity_poly.pdbx_strand_id
1 'polypeptide(L)'
;MKLLDRLRKGPTRSVAEEDAHAPEPPGGDAALPIAGYDRLSEKEVIGQLHLLSQVELGVIEAHERSHGNRPAVLNKLGYVRVREPLPGYDDLDADQVVAILGDADSETVRAVRDYERKFQGRREISTAVGRILPTAKPSEREDRVREEKVARMDEGFRSRAVADEALFNAKDGPGSDSPKP
;
A
#
# COMPACT_ATOMS: atom_id res chain seq x y z
N MET A 1 -7.66 11.41 -58.06
CA MET A 1 -6.58 10.43 -58.31
C MET A 1 -7.19 9.05 -58.50
N LYS A 2 -6.71 8.36 -59.53
CA LYS A 2 -6.84 6.93 -59.92
C LYS A 2 -6.77 5.98 -58.70
N LEU A 3 -7.29 4.75 -58.63
CA LEU A 3 -7.87 3.76 -59.56
C LEU A 3 -8.35 2.57 -58.65
N LEU A 4 -9.57 2.04 -58.86
CA LEU A 4 -9.95 0.60 -58.87
C LEU A 4 -9.74 -0.24 -57.60
N ASP A 5 -10.78 -0.73 -56.92
CA ASP A 5 -11.61 -1.88 -57.31
C ASP A 5 -10.85 -2.99 -58.07
N ARG A 6 -10.33 -3.99 -57.34
CA ARG A 6 -9.86 -5.23 -57.98
C ARG A 6 -9.81 -6.42 -57.02
N LEU A 7 -10.65 -7.40 -57.38
CA LEU A 7 -10.44 -8.85 -57.26
C LEU A 7 -10.76 -9.56 -55.94
N ARG A 8 -12.06 -9.89 -55.85
CA ARG A 8 -12.52 -11.27 -55.61
C ARG A 8 -11.84 -12.24 -56.61
N LYS A 9 -10.89 -13.08 -56.17
CA LYS A 9 -10.59 -14.39 -56.81
C LYS A 9 -9.70 -15.25 -55.89
N GLY A 10 -10.27 -16.31 -55.32
CA GLY A 10 -9.49 -17.50 -54.93
C GLY A 10 -9.01 -18.24 -56.19
N PRO A 11 -7.96 -19.06 -56.08
CA PRO A 11 -8.27 -20.49 -55.98
C PRO A 11 -7.40 -21.25 -54.97
N THR A 12 -8.03 -22.31 -54.48
CA THR A 12 -7.51 -23.47 -53.75
C THR A 12 -6.09 -23.88 -54.14
N ARG A 13 -5.21 -24.02 -53.14
CA ARG A 13 -4.17 -25.06 -53.18
C ARG A 13 -4.16 -25.78 -51.83
N SER A 14 -4.79 -26.95 -51.84
CA SER A 14 -4.63 -27.98 -50.85
C SER A 14 -3.15 -28.36 -50.76
N VAL A 15 -2.57 -28.18 -49.57
CA VAL A 15 -1.49 -29.01 -49.06
C VAL A 15 -1.97 -29.46 -47.70
N ALA A 16 -2.24 -30.76 -47.64
CA ALA A 16 -2.52 -31.47 -46.42
C ALA A 16 -1.25 -31.60 -45.59
N GLU A 17 -1.48 -31.93 -44.32
CA GLU A 17 -0.54 -32.46 -43.33
C GLU A 17 0.42 -31.44 -42.70
N GLU A 18 0.66 -31.40 -41.39
CA GLU A 18 0.15 -32.10 -40.21
C GLU A 18 1.00 -31.49 -39.08
N ASP A 19 0.44 -30.74 -38.14
CA ASP A 19 0.92 -30.69 -36.75
C ASP A 19 -0.04 -29.86 -35.87
N ALA A 20 -0.46 -30.49 -34.77
CA ALA A 20 -0.83 -29.88 -33.49
C ALA A 20 -1.69 -28.60 -33.47
N HIS A 21 -2.98 -28.75 -33.16
CA HIS A 21 -3.52 -28.26 -31.88
C HIS A 21 -4.98 -28.72 -31.76
N ALA A 22 -5.27 -29.55 -30.76
CA ALA A 22 -6.65 -29.76 -30.33
C ALA A 22 -7.28 -28.39 -29.99
N PRO A 23 -8.60 -28.18 -30.18
CA PRO A 23 -9.27 -27.06 -29.55
C PRO A 23 -9.28 -27.35 -28.04
N GLU A 24 -8.22 -26.94 -27.36
CA GLU A 24 -8.26 -26.75 -25.92
C GLU A 24 -9.43 -25.81 -25.61
N PRO A 25 -10.22 -26.09 -24.57
CA PRO A 25 -11.36 -25.25 -24.22
C PRO A 25 -10.87 -23.81 -23.98
N PRO A 26 -11.65 -22.76 -24.26
CA PRO A 26 -11.32 -21.39 -23.88
C PRO A 26 -11.33 -21.31 -22.35
N GLY A 27 -10.22 -21.69 -21.75
CA GLY A 27 -9.97 -21.67 -20.32
C GLY A 27 -9.73 -20.23 -19.89
N GLY A 28 -10.83 -19.54 -19.59
CA GLY A 28 -10.82 -18.47 -18.61
C GLY A 28 -10.03 -17.21 -18.97
N ASP A 29 -10.12 -16.75 -20.22
CA ASP A 29 -9.92 -15.32 -20.52
C ASP A 29 -11.07 -14.54 -19.88
N ALA A 30 -11.04 -14.39 -18.55
CA ALA A 30 -11.75 -13.29 -17.92
C ALA A 30 -11.10 -12.03 -18.49
N ALA A 31 -11.72 -11.47 -19.53
CA ALA A 31 -11.20 -10.39 -20.37
C ALA A 31 -10.30 -9.44 -19.56
N LEU A 32 -8.99 -9.63 -19.68
CA LEU A 32 -8.05 -8.84 -18.90
C LEU A 32 -8.18 -7.37 -19.33
N PRO A 33 -8.00 -6.41 -18.40
CA PRO A 33 -8.11 -4.98 -18.71
C PRO A 33 -7.18 -4.52 -19.83
N ILE A 34 -6.10 -5.26 -20.08
CA ILE A 34 -5.15 -5.03 -21.17
C ILE A 34 -5.37 -6.11 -22.24
N ALA A 35 -5.68 -5.69 -23.46
CA ALA A 35 -5.87 -6.61 -24.57
C ALA A 35 -4.57 -7.35 -24.93
N GLY A 36 -4.66 -8.68 -25.04
CA GLY A 36 -3.50 -9.51 -25.39
C GLY A 36 -2.41 -9.53 -24.32
N TYR A 37 -2.77 -9.30 -23.06
CA TYR A 37 -1.88 -9.20 -21.91
C TYR A 37 -0.76 -10.25 -21.87
N ASP A 38 -1.09 -11.53 -22.08
CA ASP A 38 -0.13 -12.64 -22.02
C ASP A 38 0.94 -12.60 -23.11
N ARG A 39 0.70 -11.84 -24.18
CA ARG A 39 1.63 -11.66 -25.29
C ARG A 39 2.56 -10.46 -25.09
N LEU A 40 2.31 -9.63 -24.09
CA LEU A 40 3.09 -8.42 -23.81
C LEU A 40 4.32 -8.73 -22.98
N SER A 41 5.42 -8.04 -23.26
CA SER A 41 6.62 -8.05 -22.42
C SER A 41 6.38 -7.35 -21.07
N GLU A 42 7.23 -7.62 -20.08
CA GLU A 42 7.09 -7.06 -18.74
C GLU A 42 7.13 -5.54 -18.78
N LYS A 43 7.98 -4.97 -19.65
CA LYS A 43 8.10 -3.53 -19.83
C LYS A 43 6.85 -2.90 -20.42
N GLU A 44 6.24 -3.55 -21.41
CA GLU A 44 5.01 -3.05 -22.05
C GLU A 44 3.83 -3.08 -21.07
N VAL A 45 3.71 -4.16 -20.29
CA VAL A 45 2.71 -4.25 -19.22
C VAL A 45 2.93 -3.16 -18.18
N ILE A 46 4.15 -3.04 -17.64
CA ILE A 46 4.51 -2.02 -16.64
C ILE A 46 4.22 -0.59 -17.15
N GLY A 47 4.46 -0.36 -18.44
CA GLY A 47 4.16 0.90 -19.11
C GLY A 47 2.66 1.19 -19.28
N GLN A 48 1.77 0.23 -19.05
CA GLN A 48 0.32 0.44 -19.13
C GLN A 48 -0.37 0.43 -17.77
N LEU A 49 0.25 -0.13 -16.73
CA LEU A 49 -0.34 -0.22 -15.39
C LEU A 49 -0.79 1.13 -14.81
N HIS A 50 -0.11 2.23 -15.14
CA HIS A 50 -0.48 3.56 -14.62
C HIS A 50 -1.76 4.13 -15.24
N LEU A 51 -2.24 3.55 -16.34
CA LEU A 51 -3.47 3.97 -17.03
C LEU A 51 -4.71 3.24 -16.51
N LEU A 52 -4.53 2.27 -15.61
CA LEU A 52 -5.59 1.39 -15.13
C LEU A 52 -6.12 1.85 -13.77
N SER A 53 -7.42 1.64 -13.56
CA SER A 53 -8.06 1.85 -12.27
C SER A 53 -7.60 0.83 -11.22
N GLN A 54 -7.82 1.14 -9.93
CA GLN A 54 -7.46 0.25 -8.82
C GLN A 54 -8.19 -1.12 -8.85
N VAL A 55 -9.38 -1.17 -9.46
CA VAL A 55 -10.14 -2.41 -9.66
C VAL A 55 -9.47 -3.25 -10.75
N GLU A 56 -9.13 -2.63 -11.88
CA GLU A 56 -8.44 -3.29 -13.00
C GLU A 56 -7.05 -3.78 -12.61
N LEU A 57 -6.29 -2.99 -11.86
CA LEU A 57 -5.01 -3.41 -11.28
C LEU A 57 -5.16 -4.64 -10.37
N GLY A 58 -6.28 -4.76 -9.67
CA GLY A 58 -6.59 -5.94 -8.86
C GLY A 58 -6.85 -7.19 -9.68
N VAL A 59 -7.52 -7.04 -10.83
CA VAL A 59 -7.74 -8.15 -11.77
C VAL A 59 -6.40 -8.63 -12.34
N ILE A 60 -5.53 -7.72 -12.75
CA ILE A 60 -4.19 -8.08 -13.28
C ILE A 60 -3.32 -8.73 -12.19
N GLU A 61 -3.35 -8.24 -10.95
CA GLU A 61 -2.58 -8.86 -9.87
C GLU A 61 -3.06 -10.29 -9.57
N ALA A 62 -4.36 -10.53 -9.56
CA ALA A 62 -4.91 -11.87 -9.40
C ALA A 62 -4.46 -12.79 -10.55
N HIS A 63 -4.51 -12.29 -11.78
CA HIS A 63 -4.09 -13.03 -12.97
C HIS A 63 -2.59 -13.36 -12.97
N GLU A 64 -1.72 -12.41 -12.63
CA GLU A 64 -0.29 -12.63 -12.54
C GLU A 64 0.06 -13.67 -11.49
N ARG A 65 -0.61 -13.65 -10.32
CA ARG A 65 -0.36 -14.65 -9.28
C ARG A 65 -0.79 -16.07 -9.68
N SER A 66 -1.77 -16.21 -10.58
CA SER A 66 -2.29 -17.52 -11.00
C SER A 66 -1.63 -18.10 -12.25
N HIS A 67 -1.06 -17.27 -13.14
CA HIS A 67 -0.58 -17.73 -14.45
C HIS A 67 0.91 -17.42 -14.70
N GLY A 68 1.27 -16.14 -14.88
CA GLY A 68 2.60 -15.74 -15.34
C GLY A 68 3.64 -15.60 -14.23
N ASN A 69 3.18 -15.24 -13.03
CA ASN A 69 3.97 -14.92 -11.84
C ASN A 69 5.19 -14.04 -12.14
N ARG A 70 5.01 -13.01 -12.98
CA ARG A 70 6.10 -12.18 -13.46
C ARG A 70 6.54 -11.23 -12.35
N PRO A 71 7.75 -11.41 -11.78
CA PRO A 71 8.12 -10.71 -10.56
C PRO A 71 8.25 -9.20 -10.75
N ALA A 72 8.66 -8.73 -11.94
CA ALA A 72 8.73 -7.30 -12.23
C ALA A 72 7.34 -6.65 -12.28
N VAL A 73 6.35 -7.35 -12.84
CA VAL A 73 4.97 -6.87 -12.94
C VAL A 73 4.29 -6.88 -11.58
N LEU A 74 4.44 -7.96 -10.80
CA LEU A 74 3.91 -8.04 -9.43
C LEU A 74 4.53 -6.99 -8.50
N ASN A 75 5.83 -6.74 -8.60
CA ASN A 75 6.47 -5.64 -7.87
C ASN A 75 5.90 -4.28 -8.28
N LYS A 76 5.69 -4.06 -9.60
CA LYS A 76 5.09 -2.81 -10.08
C LYS A 76 3.63 -2.67 -9.65
N LEU A 77 2.84 -3.75 -9.65
CA LEU A 77 1.47 -3.76 -9.12
C LEU A 77 1.44 -3.44 -7.63
N GLY A 78 2.31 -4.05 -6.85
CA GLY A 78 2.51 -3.68 -5.45
C GLY A 78 2.93 -2.23 -5.25
N TYR A 79 3.50 -1.58 -6.27
CA TYR A 79 3.87 -0.17 -6.28
C TYR A 79 2.69 0.74 -6.69
N VAL A 80 1.95 0.42 -7.77
CA VAL A 80 0.83 1.26 -8.27
C VAL A 80 -0.49 1.04 -7.53
N ARG A 81 -0.64 -0.05 -6.79
CA ARG A 81 -1.79 -0.29 -5.90
C ARG A 81 -1.63 0.34 -4.52
N VAL A 82 -0.46 0.91 -4.20
CA VAL A 82 -0.31 1.71 -2.98
C VAL A 82 -1.11 2.99 -3.18
N ARG A 83 -2.16 3.14 -2.36
CA ARG A 83 -3.04 4.31 -2.37
C ARG A 83 -2.21 5.59 -2.25
N GLU A 84 -2.53 6.57 -3.10
CA GLU A 84 -1.97 7.91 -2.97
C GLU A 84 -2.16 8.43 -1.54
N PRO A 85 -1.20 9.19 -1.00
CA PRO A 85 -1.30 9.72 0.35
C PRO A 85 -2.44 10.75 0.47
N LEU A 86 -2.78 11.41 -0.65
CA LEU A 86 -3.86 12.37 -0.80
C LEU A 86 -4.56 12.12 -2.14
N PRO A 87 -5.86 12.41 -2.29
CA PRO A 87 -6.54 12.27 -3.57
C PRO A 87 -5.94 13.19 -4.64
N GLY A 88 -5.55 12.64 -5.79
CA GLY A 88 -4.98 13.41 -6.90
C GLY A 88 -3.56 13.92 -6.58
N TYR A 89 -2.86 13.26 -5.65
CA TYR A 89 -1.55 13.72 -5.17
C TYR A 89 -0.52 13.85 -6.30
N ASP A 90 -0.58 12.96 -7.29
CA ASP A 90 0.37 12.98 -8.41
C ASP A 90 0.15 14.17 -9.35
N ASP A 91 -1.04 14.78 -9.34
CA ASP A 91 -1.36 15.98 -10.13
C ASP A 91 -1.00 17.30 -9.41
N LEU A 92 -0.68 17.23 -8.10
CA LEU A 92 -0.37 18.42 -7.30
C LEU A 92 1.09 18.86 -7.49
N ASP A 93 1.28 20.17 -7.60
CA ASP A 93 2.62 20.78 -7.55
C ASP A 93 3.18 20.83 -6.12
N ALA A 94 4.48 21.11 -6.00
CA ALA A 94 5.16 21.11 -4.72
C ALA A 94 4.58 22.14 -3.73
N ASP A 95 4.17 23.32 -4.19
CA ASP A 95 3.64 24.37 -3.33
C ASP A 95 2.24 24.01 -2.81
N GLN A 96 1.40 23.43 -3.68
CA GLN A 96 0.09 22.89 -3.32
C GLN A 96 0.22 21.78 -2.28
N VAL A 97 1.15 20.84 -2.49
CA VAL A 97 1.41 19.78 -1.51
C VAL A 97 1.85 20.38 -0.18
N VAL A 98 2.77 21.34 -0.17
CA VAL A 98 3.25 21.98 1.07
C VAL A 98 2.13 22.71 1.80
N ALA A 99 1.24 23.39 1.08
CA ALA A 99 0.08 24.07 1.66
C ALA A 99 -0.86 23.06 2.34
N ILE A 100 -1.21 21.97 1.67
CA ILE A 100 -2.07 20.90 2.23
C ILE A 100 -1.41 20.24 3.44
N LEU A 101 -0.10 19.99 3.38
CA LEU A 101 0.65 19.40 4.49
C LEU A 101 0.68 20.29 5.73
N GLY A 102 0.54 21.61 5.59
CA GLY A 102 0.51 22.55 6.72
C GLY A 102 -0.66 22.33 7.67
N ASP A 103 -1.80 21.87 7.15
CA ASP A 103 -3.02 21.61 7.93
C ASP A 103 -3.27 20.11 8.20
N ALA A 104 -2.49 19.23 7.56
CA ALA A 104 -2.61 17.80 7.68
C ALA A 104 -2.10 17.24 9.02
N ASP A 105 -2.61 16.07 9.39
CA ASP A 105 -2.13 15.31 10.55
C ASP A 105 -0.78 14.62 10.28
N SER A 106 -0.15 14.20 11.37
CA SER A 106 1.15 13.50 11.37
C SER A 106 1.13 12.21 10.54
N GLU A 107 0.00 11.52 10.44
CA GLU A 107 -0.15 10.26 9.69
C GLU A 107 -0.11 10.52 8.19
N THR A 108 -0.84 11.54 7.74
CA THR A 108 -0.88 12.03 6.36
C THR A 108 0.49 12.56 5.95
N VAL A 109 1.16 13.35 6.79
CA VAL A 109 2.50 13.86 6.53
C VAL A 109 3.52 12.71 6.40
N ARG A 110 3.39 11.64 7.20
CA ARG A 110 4.22 10.43 7.07
C ARG A 110 3.92 9.63 5.81
N ALA A 111 2.64 9.50 5.44
CA ALA A 111 2.24 8.85 4.21
C ALA A 111 2.85 9.57 3.00
N VAL A 112 2.80 10.91 2.97
CA VAL A 112 3.47 11.72 1.94
C VAL A 112 4.98 11.53 1.97
N ARG A 113 5.62 11.53 3.14
CA ARG A 113 7.08 11.26 3.24
C ARG A 113 7.46 9.92 2.62
N ASP A 114 6.72 8.88 2.96
CA ASP A 114 7.01 7.52 2.54
C ASP A 114 6.71 7.33 1.05
N TYR A 115 5.70 8.04 0.54
CA TYR A 115 5.39 8.14 -0.88
C TYR A 115 6.50 8.90 -1.62
N GLU A 116 6.91 10.09 -1.18
CA GLU A 116 8.00 10.84 -1.83
C GLU A 116 9.33 10.07 -1.84
N ARG A 117 9.67 9.38 -0.75
CA ARG A 117 10.89 8.56 -0.70
C ARG A 117 10.87 7.40 -1.69
N LYS A 118 9.69 6.83 -1.96
CA LYS A 118 9.54 5.64 -2.80
C LYS A 118 9.29 5.96 -4.28
N PHE A 119 8.66 7.09 -4.58
CA PHE A 119 8.10 7.37 -5.90
C PHE A 119 8.79 8.54 -6.61
N GLN A 120 8.51 9.79 -6.21
CA GLN A 120 8.95 10.95 -6.98
C GLN A 120 10.25 11.59 -6.47
N GLY A 121 10.58 11.46 -5.19
CA GLY A 121 11.81 12.02 -4.62
C GLY A 121 11.89 13.55 -4.73
N ARG A 122 10.75 14.26 -4.71
CA ARG A 122 10.74 15.73 -4.84
C ARG A 122 11.43 16.33 -3.62
N ARG A 123 12.59 16.94 -3.84
CA ARG A 123 13.46 17.45 -2.76
C ARG A 123 12.77 18.53 -1.93
N GLU A 124 11.95 19.35 -2.56
CA GLU A 124 11.19 20.43 -1.91
C GLU A 124 10.18 19.86 -0.92
N ILE A 125 9.38 18.88 -1.35
CA ILE A 125 8.39 18.22 -0.50
C ILE A 125 9.09 17.43 0.61
N SER A 126 10.16 16.70 0.31
CA SER A 126 10.95 15.99 1.34
C SER A 126 11.48 16.94 2.42
N THR A 127 11.94 18.13 2.01
CA THR A 127 12.41 19.17 2.93
C THR A 127 11.27 19.73 3.77
N ALA A 128 10.13 20.04 3.14
CA ALA A 128 8.96 20.57 3.81
C ALA A 128 8.37 19.56 4.82
N VAL A 129 8.23 18.30 4.42
CA VAL A 129 7.83 17.20 5.31
C VAL A 129 8.74 17.10 6.52
N GLY A 130 10.06 17.22 6.36
CA GLY A 130 11.00 17.21 7.49
C GLY A 130 10.80 18.38 8.47
N ARG A 131 10.30 19.52 8.00
CA ARG A 131 9.97 20.69 8.84
C ARG A 131 8.59 20.59 9.48
N ILE A 132 7.61 20.05 8.77
CA ILE A 132 6.20 19.99 9.18
C ILE A 132 5.95 18.82 10.13
N LEU A 133 6.56 17.66 9.87
CA LEU A 133 6.29 16.43 10.64
C LEU A 133 6.50 16.57 12.16
N PRO A 134 7.52 17.29 12.67
CA PRO A 134 7.69 17.50 14.11
C PRO A 134 6.61 18.39 14.76
N THR A 135 5.95 19.25 13.97
CA THR A 135 4.93 20.21 14.44
C THR A 135 3.51 19.83 14.04
N ALA A 136 3.35 18.77 13.24
CA ALA A 136 2.07 18.28 12.78
C ALA A 136 1.21 17.79 13.96
N LYS A 137 -0.10 18.00 13.84
CA LYS A 137 -1.05 17.52 14.84
C LYS A 137 -1.06 15.98 14.83
N PRO A 138 -1.08 15.32 15.99
CA PRO A 138 -1.24 13.87 16.05
C PRO A 138 -2.55 13.46 15.36
N SER A 139 -2.56 12.31 14.70
CA SER A 139 -3.80 11.75 14.18
C SER A 139 -4.65 11.21 15.33
N GLU A 140 -5.97 11.13 15.15
CA GLU A 140 -6.90 10.58 16.15
C GLU A 140 -6.49 9.17 16.63
N ARG A 141 -5.83 8.42 15.76
CA ARG A 141 -5.30 7.10 16.09
C ARG A 141 -4.11 7.18 17.03
N GLU A 142 -3.20 8.10 16.80
CA GLU A 142 -2.05 8.32 17.68
C GLU A 142 -2.48 8.85 19.04
N ASP A 143 -3.45 9.75 19.08
CA ASP A 143 -4.01 10.28 20.34
C ASP A 143 -4.61 9.17 21.19
N ARG A 144 -5.43 8.30 20.58
CA ARG A 144 -5.98 7.13 21.28
C ARG A 144 -4.90 6.19 21.83
N VAL A 145 -3.86 5.90 21.05
CA VAL A 145 -2.74 5.05 21.50
C VAL A 145 -1.97 5.73 22.64
N ARG A 146 -1.82 7.06 22.59
CA ARG A 146 -1.16 7.84 23.62
C ARG A 146 -1.97 7.83 24.92
N GLU A 147 -3.27 8.05 24.83
CA GLU A 147 -4.20 7.97 25.96
C GLU A 147 -4.17 6.58 26.61
N GLU A 148 -4.25 5.51 25.81
CA GLU A 148 -4.17 4.13 26.31
C GLU A 148 -2.83 3.86 27.01
N LYS A 149 -1.72 4.36 26.44
CA LYS A 149 -0.40 4.23 27.04
C LYS A 149 -0.28 4.98 28.37
N VAL A 150 -0.85 6.19 28.46
CA VAL A 150 -0.90 6.97 29.70
C VAL A 150 -1.75 6.25 30.75
N ALA A 151 -2.93 5.75 30.38
CA ALA A 151 -3.79 5.00 31.28
C ALA A 151 -3.08 3.76 31.85
N ARG A 152 -2.35 3.01 30.99
CA ARG A 152 -1.56 1.86 31.42
C ARG A 152 -0.39 2.24 32.35
N MET A 153 0.25 3.39 32.11
CA MET A 153 1.32 3.89 32.98
C MET A 153 0.77 4.29 34.36
N ASP A 154 -0.37 4.98 34.40
CA ASP A 154 -1.02 5.37 35.65
C ASP A 154 -1.46 4.15 36.46
N GLU A 155 -2.02 3.13 35.80
CA GLU A 155 -2.37 1.85 36.42
C GLU A 155 -1.13 1.12 36.97
N GLY A 156 -0.03 1.09 36.20
CA GLY A 156 1.24 0.52 36.66
C GLY A 156 1.84 1.26 37.85
N PHE A 157 1.73 2.58 37.88
CA PHE A 157 2.22 3.41 38.98
C PHE A 157 1.39 3.21 40.25
N ARG A 158 0.06 3.14 40.12
CA ARG A 158 -0.86 2.82 41.23
C ARG A 158 -0.62 1.42 41.77
N SER A 159 -0.46 0.43 40.89
CA SER A 159 -0.19 -0.97 41.29
C SER A 159 1.12 -1.09 42.06
N ARG A 160 2.15 -0.33 41.66
CA ARG A 160 3.44 -0.29 42.35
C ARG A 160 3.36 0.40 43.71
N ALA A 161 2.59 1.48 43.83
CA ALA A 161 2.36 2.17 45.10
C ALA A 161 1.62 1.27 46.11
N VAL A 162 0.58 0.56 45.68
CA VAL A 162 -0.16 -0.40 46.52
C VAL A 162 0.74 -1.57 46.97
N ALA A 163 1.61 -2.07 46.09
CA ALA A 163 2.56 -3.11 46.44
C ALA A 163 3.62 -2.64 47.46
N ASP A 164 4.09 -1.40 47.34
CA ASP A 164 5.07 -0.79 48.27
C ASP A 164 4.43 -0.52 49.64
N GLU A 165 3.19 -0.04 49.67
CA GLU A 165 2.39 0.18 50.88
C GLU A 165 2.08 -1.14 51.62
N ALA A 166 1.74 -2.20 50.88
CA ALA A 166 1.56 -3.54 51.43
C ALA A 166 2.86 -4.11 52.02
N LEU A 167 4.01 -3.84 51.38
CA LEU A 167 5.32 -4.28 51.87
C LEU A 167 5.74 -3.53 53.14
N PHE A 168 5.36 -2.25 53.26
CA PHE A 168 5.60 -1.42 54.44
C PHE A 168 4.73 -1.88 55.62
N ASN A 169 3.42 -2.06 55.42
CA ASN A 169 2.51 -2.55 56.46
C ASN A 169 2.84 -3.99 56.94
N ALA A 170 3.45 -4.82 56.10
CA ALA A 170 3.88 -6.16 56.49
C ALA A 170 5.12 -6.18 57.42
N LYS A 171 5.87 -5.07 57.50
CA LYS A 171 7.05 -4.94 58.38
C LYS A 171 6.71 -4.34 59.76
N ASP A 172 5.60 -3.62 59.88
CA ASP A 172 5.08 -3.07 61.13
C ASP A 172 3.95 -3.93 61.74
N GLY A 173 4.05 -5.26 61.63
CA GLY A 173 3.21 -6.18 62.40
C GLY A 173 3.48 -6.04 63.91
N PRO A 174 2.44 -6.01 64.76
CA PRO A 174 2.55 -5.55 66.14
C PRO A 174 3.57 -6.36 66.95
N GLY A 175 4.52 -5.64 67.55
CA GLY A 175 5.44 -6.16 68.55
C GLY A 175 4.66 -7.01 69.54
N SER A 176 4.96 -8.31 69.54
CA SER A 176 4.38 -9.28 70.44
C SER A 176 4.88 -8.97 71.86
N ASP A 177 4.12 -8.11 72.54
CA ASP A 177 4.18 -7.88 73.97
C ASP A 177 3.98 -9.23 74.66
N SER A 178 5.10 -9.80 75.11
CA SER A 178 5.13 -11.05 75.86
C SER A 178 5.03 -10.71 77.34
N PRO A 179 3.99 -11.15 78.08
CA PRO A 179 3.91 -10.90 79.51
C PRO A 179 5.02 -11.69 80.23
N LYS A 180 5.82 -10.97 81.02
CA LYS A 180 6.87 -11.55 81.87
C LYS A 180 6.26 -12.36 83.02
N PRO A 181 6.80 -13.53 83.37
CA PRO A 181 6.35 -14.35 84.49
C PRO A 181 6.72 -13.75 85.85
#